data_AF-A0A7X8KKU2-F1
#
_entry.id   AF-A0A7X8KKU2-F1
#
_cell.length_a   1.000
_cell.length_b   1.000
_cell.length_c   1.000
_cell.angle_alpha   90.00
_cell.angle_beta   90.00
_cell.angle_gamma   90.00
#
_symmetry.space_group_name_H-M   'P 1'
#
loop_
_entity.id
_entity.type
_entity.pdbx_description
1 polymer ?
#
loop_
_entity_poly.entity_id
_entity_poly.type
_entity_poly.pdbx_seq_one_letter_code
_entity_poly.pdbx_strand_id
1 'polypeptide(L)'
;MDEAPEIRNLGDGKYSFLVGRQRYTLTTPLDEERFVRIVTAIRDLVASFPPTLSQEERLLLALMSFSHELDDIKCRIESICETLEESGSDS
;
A
#
# COMPACT_ATOMS: atom_id res chain seq x y z
N MET A 1 -7.13 -5.31 -26.44
CA MET A 1 -7.09 -3.87 -26.11
C MET A 1 -6.84 -3.78 -24.62
N ASP A 2 -5.59 -3.57 -24.25
CA ASP A 2 -5.18 -3.32 -22.86
C ASP A 2 -5.47 -1.85 -22.58
N GLU A 3 -6.67 -1.54 -22.08
CA GLU A 3 -6.84 -0.29 -21.34
C GLU A 3 -5.99 -0.45 -20.07
N ALA A 4 -4.88 0.29 -20.01
CA ALA A 4 -4.08 0.37 -18.79
C ALA A 4 -5.03 0.61 -17.60
N PRO A 5 -4.82 -0.05 -16.44
CA PRO A 5 -5.64 0.19 -15.27
C PRO A 5 -5.39 1.61 -14.74
N GLU A 6 -6.06 2.58 -15.36
CA GLU A 6 -5.92 4.00 -15.12
C GLU A 6 -6.65 4.36 -13.82
N ILE A 7 -5.90 5.06 -12.97
CA ILE A 7 -6.45 5.84 -11.87
C ILE A 7 -7.03 7.10 -12.51
N ARG A 8 -8.35 7.28 -12.44
CA ARG A 8 -9.07 8.43 -12.99
C ARG A 8 -9.46 9.38 -11.86
N ASN A 9 -8.99 10.62 -11.94
CA ASN A 9 -9.46 11.72 -11.11
C ASN A 9 -10.82 12.20 -11.65
N LEU A 10 -11.84 12.21 -10.79
CA LEU A 10 -13.21 12.63 -11.13
C LEU A 10 -13.54 14.05 -10.61
N GLY A 11 -12.57 14.76 -10.04
CA GLY A 11 -12.76 16.04 -9.36
C GLY A 11 -13.13 15.88 -7.88
N ASP A 12 -13.01 16.96 -7.12
CA ASP A 12 -13.42 17.06 -5.70
C ASP A 12 -12.84 15.96 -4.79
N GLY A 13 -11.60 15.54 -5.04
CA GLY A 13 -10.94 14.46 -4.30
C GLY A 13 -11.55 13.07 -4.52
N LYS A 14 -12.36 12.91 -5.57
CA LYS A 14 -12.98 11.64 -5.96
C LYS A 14 -12.17 10.95 -7.05
N TYR A 15 -11.89 9.67 -6.86
CA TYR A 15 -11.09 8.88 -7.79
C TYR A 15 -11.77 7.55 -8.14
N SER A 16 -11.61 7.10 -9.39
CA SER A 16 -11.99 5.76 -9.84
C SER A 16 -10.77 4.99 -10.32
N PHE A 17 -10.56 3.79 -9.80
CA PHE A 17 -9.35 3.01 -10.05
C PHE A 17 -9.62 1.51 -9.98
N LEU A 18 -8.73 0.70 -10.56
CA LEU A 18 -8.82 -0.76 -10.57
C LEU A 18 -7.78 -1.35 -9.61
N VAL A 19 -8.21 -2.25 -8.73
CA VAL A 19 -7.33 -3.10 -7.92
C VAL A 19 -7.76 -4.55 -8.12
N GLY A 20 -6.85 -5.39 -8.60
CA GLY A 20 -7.17 -6.76 -8.97
C GLY A 20 -8.27 -6.80 -10.04
N ARG A 21 -9.41 -7.39 -9.70
CA ARG A 21 -10.56 -7.60 -10.61
C ARG A 21 -11.67 -6.56 -10.45
N GLN A 22 -11.55 -5.65 -9.47
CA GLN A 22 -12.64 -4.77 -9.08
C GLN A 22 -12.28 -3.30 -9.30
N ARG A 23 -13.24 -2.55 -9.85
CA ARG A 23 -13.18 -1.09 -9.92
C ARG A 23 -13.77 -0.49 -8.65
N TYR A 24 -13.01 0.41 -8.05
CA TYR A 24 -13.39 1.16 -6.86
C TYR A 24 -13.61 2.61 -7.23
N THR A 25 -14.51 3.27 -6.51
CA THR A 25 -14.70 4.72 -6.57
C THR A 25 -14.83 5.24 -5.16
N LEU A 26 -13.95 6.14 -4.74
CA LEU A 26 -13.96 6.71 -3.39
C LEU A 26 -13.58 8.18 -3.41
N THR A 27 -13.98 8.88 -2.35
CA THR A 27 -13.58 10.25 -2.05
C THR A 27 -12.57 10.23 -0.92
N THR A 28 -11.48 10.98 -1.06
CA THR A 28 -10.38 11.01 -0.07
C THR A 28 -9.82 12.43 0.09
N PRO A 29 -9.37 12.82 1.29
CA PRO A 29 -8.67 14.08 1.51
C PRO A 29 -7.19 14.04 1.09
N LEU A 30 -6.69 12.88 0.63
CA LEU A 30 -5.31 12.76 0.15
C LEU A 30 -5.10 13.59 -1.11
N ASP A 31 -3.93 14.22 -1.22
CA ASP A 31 -3.48 14.81 -2.47
C ASP A 31 -3.32 13.74 -3.56
N GLU A 32 -3.45 14.16 -4.82
CA GLU A 32 -3.46 13.26 -5.98
C GLU A 32 -2.18 12.43 -6.08
N GLU A 33 -1.03 13.05 -5.86
CA GLU A 33 0.26 12.37 -5.96
C GLU A 33 0.37 11.24 -4.92
N ARG A 34 0.02 11.54 -3.66
CA ARG A 34 0.00 10.54 -2.59
C ARG A 34 -1.01 9.44 -2.84
N PHE A 35 -2.20 9.79 -3.33
CA PHE A 35 -3.23 8.81 -3.67
C PHE A 35 -2.76 7.85 -4.77
N VAL A 36 -2.21 8.39 -5.87
CA VAL A 36 -1.70 7.61 -7.00
C VAL A 36 -0.60 6.65 -6.55
N ARG A 37 0.34 7.11 -5.73
CA ARG A 37 1.41 6.25 -5.18
C ARG A 37 0.84 5.08 -4.37
N ILE A 38 -0.11 5.35 -3.46
CA ILE A 38 -0.73 4.31 -2.60
C ILE A 38 -1.49 3.30 -3.45
N VAL A 39 -2.35 3.76 -4.36
CA VAL A 39 -3.15 2.86 -5.20
C VAL A 39 -2.27 2.00 -6.10
N THR A 40 -1.19 2.57 -6.66
CA THR A 40 -0.23 1.84 -7.47
C THR A 40 0.44 0.73 -6.66
N ALA A 41 0.94 1.04 -5.46
CA ALA A 41 1.54 0.05 -4.57
C ALA A 41 0.58 -1.09 -4.21
N ILE A 42 -0.68 -0.77 -3.87
CA ILE A 42 -1.71 -1.78 -3.56
C ILE A 42 -2.02 -2.64 -4.79
N ARG A 43 -2.14 -2.02 -5.98
CA ARG A 43 -2.42 -2.76 -7.22
C ARG A 43 -1.30 -3.76 -7.53
N ASP A 44 -0.05 -3.33 -7.40
CA ASP A 44 1.11 -4.16 -7.69
C ASP A 44 1.24 -5.30 -6.67
N LEU A 45 0.98 -5.02 -5.38
CA LEU A 45 0.92 -6.04 -4.33
C LEU A 45 -0.18 -7.08 -4.60
N VAL A 46 -1.40 -6.63 -4.90
CA VAL A 46 -2.53 -7.52 -5.20
C VAL A 46 -2.28 -8.35 -6.46
N ALA A 47 -1.60 -7.78 -7.46
CA ALA A 47 -1.21 -8.48 -8.69
C ALA A 47 -0.14 -9.56 -8.45
N SER A 48 0.64 -9.47 -7.38
CA SER A 48 1.66 -10.48 -7.03
C SER A 48 1.05 -11.79 -6.49
N PHE A 49 -0.18 -11.76 -5.99
CA PHE A 49 -0.85 -12.94 -5.45
C PHE A 49 -1.48 -13.84 -6.52
N PRO A 50 -1.57 -15.16 -6.29
CA PRO A 50 -2.02 -16.12 -7.29
C PRO A 50 -3.37 -15.79 -7.93
N PRO A 51 -3.51 -15.93 -9.27
CA PRO A 51 -4.73 -15.61 -9.99
C PRO A 51 -5.92 -16.54 -9.64
N THR A 52 -5.66 -17.68 -9.01
CA THR A 52 -6.69 -18.63 -8.57
C THR A 52 -7.49 -18.13 -7.37
N LEU A 53 -6.90 -17.26 -6.54
CA LEU A 53 -7.57 -16.66 -5.40
C LEU A 53 -8.66 -15.66 -5.85
N SER A 54 -9.72 -15.59 -5.07
CA SER A 54 -10.76 -14.57 -5.18
C SER A 54 -10.21 -13.18 -4.91
N GLN A 55 -10.99 -12.15 -5.27
CA GLN A 55 -10.61 -10.76 -4.99
C GLN A 55 -10.47 -10.52 -3.48
N GLU A 56 -11.40 -11.04 -2.68
CA GLU A 56 -11.41 -10.85 -1.23
C GLU A 56 -10.21 -11.50 -0.56
N GLU A 57 -9.86 -12.72 -0.95
CA GLU A 57 -8.67 -13.42 -0.44
C GLU A 57 -7.38 -12.64 -0.75
N ARG A 58 -7.25 -12.07 -1.95
CA ARG A 58 -6.05 -11.27 -2.29
C ARG A 58 -5.99 -9.96 -1.55
N LEU A 59 -7.13 -9.30 -1.32
CA LEU A 59 -7.16 -8.08 -0.51
C LEU A 59 -6.83 -8.40 0.96
N LEU A 60 -7.29 -9.54 1.48
CA LEU A 60 -6.90 -10.01 2.81
C LEU A 60 -5.40 -10.27 2.89
N LEU A 61 -4.81 -10.97 1.91
CA LEU A 61 -3.36 -11.18 1.85
C LEU A 61 -2.57 -9.87 1.73
N ALA A 62 -3.09 -8.89 0.97
CA ALA A 62 -2.48 -7.57 0.88
C ALA A 62 -2.45 -6.86 2.25
N LEU A 63 -3.56 -6.91 3.00
CA LEU A 63 -3.64 -6.37 4.35
C LEU A 63 -2.67 -7.06 5.31
N MET A 64 -2.58 -8.39 5.26
CA MET A 64 -1.64 -9.15 6.09
C MET A 64 -0.18 -8.81 5.75
N SER A 65 0.15 -8.72 4.46
CA SER A 65 1.51 -8.36 4.00
C SER A 65 1.89 -6.95 4.46
N PHE A 66 0.97 -5.98 4.31
CA PHE A 66 1.18 -4.62 4.77
C PHE A 66 1.35 -4.54 6.30
N SER A 67 0.55 -5.29 7.06
CA SER A 67 0.70 -5.35 8.52
C SER A 67 2.04 -5.94 8.94
N HIS A 68 2.53 -6.96 8.23
CA HIS A 68 3.83 -7.56 8.50
C HIS A 68 4.98 -6.61 8.16
N GLU A 69 4.92 -5.92 7.01
CA GLU A 69 5.93 -4.92 6.63
C GLU A 69 6.00 -3.76 7.64
N LEU A 70 4.87 -3.32 8.18
CA LEU A 70 4.84 -2.31 9.24
C LEU A 70 5.49 -2.79 10.54
N ASP A 71 5.26 -4.05 10.91
CA ASP A 71 5.89 -4.66 12.09
C ASP A 71 7.41 -4.77 11.91
N ASP A 72 7.87 -5.19 10.73
CA ASP A 72 9.30 -5.24 10.39
C ASP A 72 9.95 -3.85 10.44
N ILE A 73 9.27 -2.81 9.91
CA ILE A 73 9.74 -1.43 9.98
C ILE A 73 9.85 -0.98 11.45
N LYS A 74 8.85 -1.31 12.28
CA LYS A 74 8.86 -0.98 13.71
C LYS A 74 10.06 -1.63 14.41
N CYS A 75 10.28 -2.94 14.22
CA CYS A 75 11.42 -3.63 14.82
C CYS A 75 12.76 -3.02 14.37
N ARG A 76 12.89 -2.65 13.08
CA ARG A 76 14.11 -1.99 12.58
C ARG A 76 14.34 -0.61 13.20
N ILE A 77 13.27 0.16 13.43
CA ILE A 77 13.37 1.45 14.13
C ILE A 77 13.82 1.23 15.58
N GLU A 78 13.22 0.26 16.28
CA GLU A 78 13.60 -0.08 17.66
C GLU A 78 15.09 -0.46 17.75
N SER A 79 15.59 -1.33 16.87
CA SER A 79 17.01 -1.70 16.84
C SER A 79 17.94 -0.51 16.55
N ILE A 80 17.53 0.43 15.69
CA ILE A 80 18.32 1.65 15.41
C ILE A 80 18.35 2.54 16.66
N CYS A 81 17.24 2.70 17.36
CA CYS A 81 17.17 3.48 18.60
C CYS A 81 18.08 2.88 19.68
N GLU A 82 18.02 1.56 19.90
CA GLU A 82 18.88 0.84 20.85
C GLU A 82 20.37 1.06 20.53
N THR A 83 20.75 0.93 19.26
CA THR A 83 22.14 1.14 18.82
C THR A 83 22.60 2.58 19.08
N LEU A 84 21.74 3.58 18.87
CA LEU A 84 22.07 4.99 19.11
C LEU A 84 22.20 5.31 20.61
N GLU A 85 21.39 4.69 21.47
CA GLU A 85 21.48 4.83 22.93
C GLU A 85 22.77 4.23 23.47
N GLU A 86 23.16 3.04 23.00
CA GLU A 86 24.44 2.41 23.35
C GLU A 86 25.63 3.29 22.90
N SER A 87 25.58 3.82 21.67
CA SER A 87 26.63 4.67 21.09
C SER A 87 26.78 6.03 21.79
N GLY A 88 25.73 6.52 22.47
CA GLY A 88 25.73 7.79 23.20
C GLY A 88 26.19 7.67 24.66
N SER A 89 26.40 6.44 25.15
CA SER A 89 26.80 6.16 26.54
C SER A 89 28.32 6.06 26.75
N ASP A 90 29.11 6.11 25.67
CA ASP A 90 30.58 6.05 25.67
C ASP A 90 31.26 7.45 25.69
N SER A 91 30.56 8.51 26.11
CA SER A 91 31.12 9.87 26.26
C SER A 91 30.89 10.49 27.63
#